data_AF-A0A497F1L3-F1
#
_entry.id   AF-A0A497F1L3-F1
#
_cell.length_a   1.000
_cell.length_b   1.000
_cell.length_c   1.000
_cell.angle_alpha   90.00
_cell.angle_beta   90.00
_cell.angle_gamma   90.00
#
_symmetry.space_group_name_H-M   'P 1'
#
loop_
_entity.id
_entity.type
_entity.pdbx_description
1 polymer ?
#
loop_
_entity_poly.entity_id
_entity_poly.type
_entity_poly.pdbx_seq_one_letter_code
_entity_poly.pdbx_strand_id
1 'polypeptide(L)'
;SRDVNKYVKTTPQHVKAAKQLVSKGVELKPGDIISYVKVTTPVGVKPVQLARIDEIDADKYIGHIRTTFEQVLDALGIEFDEIIGVTTLDLFAKH
;
A
#
# COMPACT_ATOMS: atom_id res chain seq x y z
N SER A 1 15.54 -7.66 -31.96
CA SER A 1 15.79 -6.61 -30.95
C SER A 1 14.63 -6.60 -29.98
N ARG A 2 14.80 -7.04 -28.73
CA ARG A 2 13.71 -7.06 -27.73
C ARG A 2 13.74 -5.77 -26.94
N ASP A 3 12.63 -5.05 -27.00
CA ASP A 3 12.34 -3.73 -26.44
C ASP A 3 12.89 -3.50 -25.01
N VAL A 4 13.59 -2.39 -24.82
CA VAL A 4 14.29 -2.00 -23.57
C VAL A 4 13.30 -1.55 -22.47
N ASN A 5 12.01 -1.41 -22.80
CA ASN A 5 10.98 -0.90 -21.88
C ASN A 5 10.32 -1.97 -20.98
N LYS A 6 10.78 -3.22 -20.99
CA LYS A 6 10.07 -4.34 -20.34
C LYS A 6 10.16 -4.46 -18.82
N TYR A 7 10.79 -3.53 -18.11
CA TYR A 7 10.99 -3.69 -16.66
C TYR A 7 10.61 -2.47 -15.81
N VAL A 8 9.38 -1.96 -15.96
CA VAL A 8 8.76 -1.08 -14.95
C VAL A 8 8.00 -1.90 -13.88
N LYS A 9 7.56 -3.12 -14.21
CA LYS A 9 6.78 -3.98 -13.31
C LYS A 9 7.58 -4.69 -12.22
N THR A 10 8.85 -5.01 -12.44
CA THR A 10 9.66 -5.86 -11.54
C THR A 10 10.47 -5.10 -10.50
N THR A 11 10.49 -3.76 -10.54
CA THR A 11 11.22 -2.98 -9.54
C THR A 11 10.54 -3.13 -8.17
N PRO A 12 11.27 -3.54 -7.11
CA PRO A 12 10.70 -3.67 -5.77
C PRO A 12 10.11 -2.35 -5.27
N GLN A 13 9.10 -2.44 -4.41
CA GLN A 13 8.34 -1.27 -3.95
C GLN A 13 9.19 -0.27 -3.17
N HIS A 14 10.03 -0.74 -2.25
CA HIS A 14 10.97 0.12 -1.52
C HIS A 14 11.97 0.79 -2.46
N VAL A 15 12.41 0.12 -3.54
CA VAL A 15 13.29 0.72 -4.56
C VAL A 15 12.56 1.80 -5.36
N LYS A 16 11.28 1.60 -5.69
CA LYS A 16 10.45 2.65 -6.33
C LYS A 16 10.31 3.88 -5.43
N ALA A 17 10.14 3.69 -4.13
CA ALA A 17 10.09 4.79 -3.16
C ALA A 17 11.47 5.48 -3.02
N ALA A 18 12.57 4.71 -2.95
CA ALA A 18 13.93 5.21 -2.93
C ALA A 18 14.23 6.15 -4.11
N LYS A 19 13.89 5.70 -5.32
CA LYS A 19 14.10 6.48 -6.56
C LYS A 19 13.34 7.81 -6.54
N GLN A 20 12.18 7.86 -5.90
CA GLN A 20 11.40 9.10 -5.75
C GLN A 20 12.06 10.07 -4.76
N LEU A 21 12.66 9.57 -3.68
CA LEU A 21 13.43 10.40 -2.75
C LEU A 21 14.69 10.97 -3.44
N VAL A 22 15.44 10.12 -4.14
CA VAL A 22 16.65 10.55 -4.88
C VAL A 22 16.32 11.58 -5.96
N SER A 23 15.21 11.43 -6.69
CA SER A 23 14.79 12.43 -7.70
C SER A 23 14.36 13.77 -7.10
N LYS A 24 14.11 13.82 -5.79
CA LYS A 24 13.85 15.05 -5.01
C LYS A 24 15.11 15.58 -4.31
N GLY A 25 16.28 15.01 -4.59
CA GLY A 25 17.56 15.46 -4.03
C GLY A 25 17.88 14.88 -2.65
N VAL A 26 17.16 13.85 -2.20
CA VAL A 26 17.48 13.16 -0.95
C VAL A 26 18.60 12.15 -1.20
N GLU A 27 19.72 12.29 -0.50
CA GLU A 27 20.79 11.30 -0.51
C GLU A 27 20.43 10.09 0.36
N LEU A 28 20.61 8.88 -0.18
CA LEU A 28 20.37 7.61 0.51
C LEU A 28 21.66 6.79 0.56
N LYS A 29 21.90 6.12 1.68
CA LYS A 29 23.05 5.24 1.92
C LYS A 29 22.60 3.79 2.03
N PRO A 30 23.49 2.82 1.74
CA PRO A 30 23.22 1.42 2.04
C PRO A 30 22.89 1.22 3.52
N GLY A 31 21.77 0.55 3.81
CA GLY A 31 21.28 0.33 5.17
C GLY A 31 20.15 1.28 5.60
N ASP A 32 19.89 2.34 4.84
CA ASP A 32 18.77 3.24 5.14
C ASP A 32 17.42 2.53 5.01
N ILE A 33 16.54 2.75 6.00
CA ILE A 33 15.17 2.22 6.01
C ILE A 33 14.26 3.18 5.25
N ILE A 34 13.52 2.65 4.28
CA ILE A 34 12.62 3.43 3.43
C ILE A 34 11.18 3.06 3.76
N SER A 35 10.50 3.96 4.46
CA SER A 35 9.06 3.86 4.73
C SER A 35 8.27 4.37 3.53
N TYR A 36 7.28 3.59 3.09
CA TYR A 36 6.43 3.93 1.95
C TYR A 36 4.98 3.53 2.20
N VAL A 37 4.08 4.14 1.46
CA VAL A 37 2.64 3.87 1.47
C VAL A 37 2.15 3.50 0.07
N LYS A 38 1.07 2.71 0.01
CA LYS A 38 0.32 2.43 -1.21
C LYS A 38 -0.47 3.66 -1.61
N VAL A 39 -0.37 4.03 -2.88
CA VAL A 39 -1.11 5.16 -3.44
C VAL A 39 -1.78 4.77 -4.74
N THR A 40 -2.85 5.48 -5.08
CA THR A 40 -3.64 5.25 -6.30
C THR A 40 -2.94 5.73 -7.57
N THR A 41 -1.86 6.51 -7.44
CA THR A 41 -1.07 6.99 -8.59
C THR A 41 -0.40 5.83 -9.36
N PRO A 42 -0.07 5.99 -10.66
CA PRO A 42 0.46 4.89 -11.49
C PRO A 42 1.72 4.18 -10.97
N VAL A 43 2.53 4.87 -10.15
CA VAL A 43 3.73 4.28 -9.53
C VAL A 43 3.35 3.23 -8.46
N GLY A 44 2.16 3.37 -7.87
CA GLY A 44 1.55 2.46 -6.90
C GLY A 44 2.12 2.55 -5.48
N VAL A 45 3.21 3.28 -5.28
CA VAL A 45 3.82 3.56 -3.97
C VAL A 45 4.46 4.94 -3.94
N LYS A 46 4.47 5.58 -2.78
CA LYS A 46 5.24 6.79 -2.48
C LYS A 46 5.97 6.65 -1.15
N PRO A 47 7.17 7.23 -0.99
CA PRO A 47 7.77 7.38 0.33
C PRO A 47 6.86 8.25 1.21
N VAL A 48 6.78 7.95 2.51
CA VAL A 48 5.86 8.62 3.44
C VAL A 48 6.02 10.14 3.38
N GLN A 49 7.25 10.65 3.25
CA GLN A 49 7.52 12.09 3.22
C GLN A 49 6.98 12.81 1.98
N LEU A 50 6.65 12.09 0.90
CA LEU A 50 6.13 12.67 -0.35
C LEU A 50 4.66 12.34 -0.61
N ALA A 51 4.02 11.55 0.26
CA ALA A 51 2.65 11.12 0.10
C ALA A 51 1.67 12.17 0.67
N ARG A 52 0.52 12.33 0.01
CA ARG A 52 -0.62 13.05 0.58
C ARG A 52 -1.70 12.06 1.02
N ILE A 53 -2.50 12.46 2.00
CA ILE A 53 -3.57 11.63 2.58
C ILE A 53 -4.61 11.25 1.51
N ASP A 54 -4.95 12.17 0.61
CA ASP A 54 -5.93 11.96 -0.46
C ASP A 54 -5.45 11.03 -1.59
N GLU A 55 -4.17 10.68 -1.61
CA GLU A 55 -3.60 9.75 -2.59
C GLU A 55 -3.52 8.31 -2.07
N ILE A 56 -3.78 8.08 -0.78
CA ILE A 56 -3.64 6.77 -0.15
C ILE A 56 -4.67 5.80 -0.71
N ASP A 57 -4.19 4.63 -1.15
CA ASP A 57 -5.03 3.55 -1.66
C ASP A 57 -5.49 2.67 -0.48
N ALA A 58 -6.56 3.09 0.19
CA ALA A 58 -7.13 2.38 1.33
C ALA A 58 -7.60 0.96 0.95
N ASP A 59 -8.17 0.79 -0.24
CA ASP A 59 -8.66 -0.50 -0.74
C ASP A 59 -7.54 -1.53 -0.82
N LYS A 60 -6.32 -1.12 -1.20
CA LYS A 60 -5.16 -2.02 -1.13
C LYS A 60 -4.91 -2.50 0.28
N TYR A 61 -4.92 -1.63 1.28
CA TYR A 61 -4.68 -2.04 2.66
C TYR A 61 -5.78 -2.96 3.18
N ILE A 62 -7.06 -2.66 2.91
CA ILE A 62 -8.18 -3.53 3.24
C ILE A 62 -8.00 -4.91 2.60
N GLY A 63 -7.62 -4.96 1.32
CA GLY A 63 -7.35 -6.22 0.63
C GLY A 63 -6.19 -7.02 1.25
N HIS A 64 -5.10 -6.35 1.68
CA HIS A 64 -4.00 -7.04 2.37
C HIS A 64 -4.47 -7.60 3.71
N ILE A 65 -5.24 -6.83 4.48
CA ILE A 65 -5.80 -7.29 5.76
C ILE A 65 -6.72 -8.50 5.52
N ARG A 66 -7.65 -8.43 4.56
CA ARG A 66 -8.50 -9.57 4.20
C ARG A 66 -7.66 -10.81 3.92
N THR A 67 -6.76 -10.74 2.94
CA THR A 67 -5.94 -11.91 2.55
C THR A 67 -5.04 -12.44 3.67
N THR A 68 -4.61 -11.59 4.61
CA THR A 68 -3.80 -12.01 5.76
C THR A 68 -4.63 -12.84 6.76
N PHE A 69 -5.91 -12.50 6.93
CA PHE A 69 -6.75 -13.08 7.98
C PHE A 69 -7.82 -14.04 7.47
N GLU A 70 -8.04 -14.13 6.15
CA GLU A 70 -9.08 -14.95 5.51
C GLU A 70 -9.10 -16.38 6.06
N GLN A 71 -7.96 -17.07 6.05
CA GLN A 71 -7.85 -18.44 6.56
C GLN A 71 -8.23 -18.60 8.04
N VAL A 72 -7.93 -17.58 8.86
CA VAL A 72 -8.23 -17.60 10.30
C VAL A 72 -9.72 -17.37 10.52
N LEU A 73 -10.32 -16.42 9.78
CA LEU A 73 -11.73 -16.07 9.90
C LEU A 73 -12.64 -17.17 9.33
N ASP A 74 -12.27 -17.76 8.20
CA ASP A 74 -12.96 -18.90 7.59
C ASP A 74 -13.03 -20.08 8.56
N ALA A 75 -11.94 -20.37 9.27
CA ALA A 75 -11.89 -21.44 10.28
C ALA A 75 -12.81 -21.17 11.48
N LEU A 76 -13.13 -19.89 11.75
CA LEU A 76 -14.06 -19.46 12.79
C LEU A 76 -15.49 -19.29 12.27
N GLY A 77 -15.72 -19.49 10.97
CA GLY A 77 -17.03 -19.25 10.33
C GLY A 77 -17.42 -17.78 10.30
N ILE A 78 -16.46 -16.86 10.26
CA ILE A 78 -16.68 -15.41 10.27
C ILE A 78 -16.39 -14.86 8.88
N GLU A 79 -17.36 -14.16 8.29
CA GLU A 79 -17.18 -13.47 7.02
C GLU A 79 -16.48 -12.11 7.22
N PHE A 80 -15.37 -11.87 6.53
CA PHE A 80 -14.62 -10.61 6.66
C PHE A 80 -15.49 -9.36 6.35
N ASP A 81 -16.40 -9.50 5.39
CA ASP A 81 -17.33 -8.43 5.00
C ASP A 81 -18.31 -8.04 6.12
N GLU A 82 -18.69 -8.99 6.97
CA GLU A 82 -19.54 -8.72 8.14
C GLU A 82 -18.80 -7.81 9.14
N ILE A 83 -17.52 -8.08 9.41
CA ILE A 83 -16.70 -7.32 10.36
C ILE A 83 -16.54 -5.86 9.90
N ILE A 84 -16.22 -5.65 8.62
CA ILE A 84 -16.03 -4.30 8.07
C ILE A 84 -17.35 -3.53 8.04
N GLY A 85 -18.46 -4.21 7.70
CA GLY A 85 -19.79 -3.63 7.72
C GLY A 85 -20.20 -3.15 9.12
N VAL A 86 -20.02 -3.98 10.14
CA VAL A 86 -20.33 -3.62 11.54
C VAL A 86 -19.48 -2.44 12.01
N THR A 87 -18.18 -2.45 11.74
CA THR A 87 -17.26 -1.36 12.15
C THR A 87 -17.64 -0.04 11.50
N THR A 88 -17.97 -0.06 10.20
CA THR A 88 -18.33 1.14 9.45
C THR A 88 -19.64 1.73 9.96
N LEU A 89 -20.65 0.90 10.20
CA LEU A 89 -21.94 1.34 10.74
C LEU A 89 -21.82 1.93 12.15
N ASP A 90 -21.01 1.33 13.03
CA ASP A 90 -20.75 1.85 14.39
C ASP A 90 -20.05 3.22 14.37
N LEU A 91 -19.10 3.43 13.44
CA LEU A 91 -18.45 4.74 13.25
C LEU A 91 -19.43 5.82 12.77
N PHE A 92 -20.33 5.49 11.83
CA PHE A 92 -21.36 6.42 11.38
C PHE A 92 -22.41 6.71 12.45
N ALA A 93 -22.82 5.71 13.23
CA ALA A 93 -23.82 5.88 14.29
C ALA A 93 -23.32 6.67 15.50
N LYS A 94 -22.00 6.87 15.65
CA LYS A 94 -21.37 7.65 16.72
C LYS A 94 -21.17 9.13 16.39
N HIS A 95 -21.62 9.58 15.23
CA HIS A 95 -21.61 10.98 14.77
C HIS A 95 -23.01 11.46 14.41
#